data_AF-A0A7S2EAE0-F1
#
_entry.id   AF-A0A7S2EAE0-F1
#
_cell.length_a   1.000
_cell.length_b   1.000
_cell.length_c   1.000
_cell.angle_alpha   90.00
_cell.angle_beta   90.00
_cell.angle_gamma   90.00
#
_symmetry.space_group_name_H-M   'P 1'
#
loop_
_entity.id
_entity.type
_entity.pdbx_description
1 polymer ?
#
loop_
_entity_poly.entity_id
_entity_poly.type
_entity_poly.pdbx_seq_one_letter_code
_entity_poly.pdbx_strand_id
1 'polypeptide(L)'
;LKTIKLASEELLKQMDPTEAHLIITLGCDGVMLASKKKKESNNNTKEKRKEFEFIHFPAKEGVNVENSTGAGDTLCGAFINGILNGKSERESVQIGMDAAILSLQCPDRAISPKLGRHF
;
A
#
# COMPACT_ATOMS: atom_id res chain seq x y z
N LEU A 1 -13.02 6.47 -4.76
CA LEU A 1 -11.72 6.29 -5.46
C LEU A 1 -11.34 7.41 -6.46
N LYS A 2 -12.23 7.96 -7.30
CA LYS A 2 -11.88 8.96 -8.34
C LYS A 2 -11.10 10.17 -7.80
N THR A 3 -11.60 10.82 -6.74
CA THR A 3 -10.95 11.98 -6.12
C THR A 3 -9.56 11.66 -5.57
N ILE A 4 -9.40 10.48 -4.95
CA ILE A 4 -8.13 10.03 -4.39
C ILE A 4 -7.10 9.80 -5.51
N LYS A 5 -7.52 9.22 -6.64
CA LYS A 5 -6.64 9.06 -7.81
C LYS A 5 -6.14 10.41 -8.32
N LEU A 6 -7.03 11.40 -8.50
CA LEU A 6 -6.63 12.75 -8.91
C LEU A 6 -5.64 13.40 -7.93
N ALA A 7 -5.92 13.34 -6.63
CA ALA A 7 -5.01 13.87 -5.61
C ALA A 7 -3.66 13.15 -5.62
N SER A 8 -3.66 11.83 -5.84
CA SER A 8 -2.45 11.02 -5.94
C SER A 8 -1.62 11.38 -7.18
N GLU A 9 -2.26 11.63 -8.33
CA GLU A 9 -1.58 12.10 -9.54
C GLU A 9 -0.88 13.44 -9.29
N GLU A 10 -1.58 14.42 -8.71
CA GLU A 10 -0.99 15.74 -8.41
C GLU A 10 0.19 15.64 -7.45
N LEU A 11 0.09 14.81 -6.42
CA LEU A 11 1.20 14.60 -5.49
C LEU A 11 2.37 13.89 -6.17
N LEU A 12 2.12 12.81 -6.91
CA LEU A 12 3.16 12.05 -7.61
C LEU A 12 3.92 12.90 -8.63
N LYS A 13 3.28 13.87 -9.29
CA LYS A 13 3.97 14.81 -10.20
C LYS A 13 5.08 15.61 -9.51
N GLN A 14 4.93 15.90 -8.22
CA GLN A 14 5.89 16.68 -7.43
C GLN A 14 6.97 15.81 -6.76
N MET A 15 6.82 14.49 -6.80
CA MET A 15 7.79 13.53 -6.26
C MET A 15 8.88 13.19 -7.28
N ASP A 16 9.83 12.34 -6.89
CA ASP A 16 10.97 11.90 -7.72
C ASP A 16 10.57 11.66 -9.18
N PRO A 17 11.26 12.28 -10.17
CA PRO A 17 10.84 12.25 -11.57
C PRO A 17 11.02 10.87 -12.24
N THR A 18 11.72 9.94 -11.60
CA THR A 18 12.01 8.61 -12.14
C THR A 18 11.04 7.58 -11.61
N GLU A 19 10.89 7.49 -10.29
CA GLU A 19 10.03 6.49 -9.67
C GLU A 19 9.50 6.99 -8.32
N ALA A 20 8.19 6.92 -8.13
CA ALA A 20 7.56 7.31 -6.88
C ALA A 20 6.30 6.48 -6.62
N HIS A 21 6.05 6.18 -5.35
CA HIS A 21 4.91 5.41 -4.89
C HIS A 21 4.18 6.13 -3.76
N LEU A 22 2.86 6.06 -3.78
CA LEU A 22 1.98 6.42 -2.67
C LEU A 22 1.21 5.19 -2.24
N ILE A 23 1.20 4.95 -0.93
CA ILE A 23 0.34 3.95 -0.31
C ILE A 23 -0.72 4.71 0.46
N ILE A 24 -1.97 4.58 0.02
CA ILE A 24 -3.12 5.29 0.60
C ILE A 24 -3.97 4.26 1.35
N THR A 25 -3.97 4.35 2.67
CA THR A 25 -4.86 3.54 3.51
C THR A 25 -6.29 4.09 3.45
N LEU A 26 -7.27 3.23 3.23
CA LEU A 26 -8.68 3.57 3.06
C LEU A 26 -9.58 2.94 4.13
N GLY A 27 -9.00 2.53 5.27
CA GLY A 27 -9.74 1.89 6.36
C GLY A 27 -10.44 0.62 5.90
N CYS A 28 -11.76 0.54 6.08
CA CYS A 28 -12.56 -0.61 5.67
C CYS A 28 -12.65 -0.80 4.15
N ASP A 29 -12.22 0.19 3.35
CA ASP A 29 -12.12 0.04 1.89
C ASP A 29 -10.77 -0.55 1.45
N GLY A 30 -9.82 -0.77 2.36
CA GLY A 30 -8.52 -1.40 2.07
C GLY A 30 -7.41 -0.40 1.78
N VAL A 31 -6.62 -0.63 0.73
CA VAL A 31 -5.42 0.16 0.40
C VAL A 31 -5.35 0.44 -1.09
N MET A 32 -4.93 1.65 -1.48
CA MET A 32 -4.59 1.96 -2.86
C MET A 32 -3.08 2.20 -2.99
N LEU A 33 -2.43 1.48 -3.90
CA LEU A 33 -1.08 1.77 -4.37
C LEU A 33 -1.18 2.63 -5.63
N ALA A 34 -0.65 3.85 -5.57
CA ALA A 34 -0.48 4.71 -6.73
C ALA A 34 1.01 4.82 -7.07
N SER A 35 1.37 4.58 -8.32
CA SER A 35 2.76 4.49 -8.76
C SER A 35 3.01 5.40 -9.96
N LYS A 36 4.13 6.13 -9.94
CA LYS A 36 4.73 6.81 -11.09
C LYS A 36 6.02 6.07 -11.45
N LYS A 37 6.14 5.59 -12.68
CA LYS A 37 7.38 4.97 -13.19
C LYS A 37 7.76 5.62 -14.51
N LYS A 38 9.01 6.06 -14.63
CA LYS A 38 9.55 6.66 -15.84
C LYS A 38 9.54 5.63 -16.96
N LYS A 39 9.03 6.05 -18.11
CA LYS A 39 9.05 5.21 -19.31
C LYS A 39 10.48 5.10 -19.82
N GLU A 40 10.96 3.88 -20.01
CA GLU A 40 12.00 3.65 -21.00
C GLU A 40 11.40 3.96 -22.37
N SER A 41 12.04 4.86 -23.11
CA SER A 41 11.55 5.35 -24.40
C SER A 41 11.77 4.28 -25.48
N ASN A 42 10.96 3.22 -25.49
CA ASN A 42 10.95 2.24 -26.57
C ASN A 42 10.03 2.74 -27.68
N ASN A 43 10.64 3.21 -28.77
CA ASN A 43 10.05 3.98 -29.88
C ASN A 43 8.92 3.33 -30.71
N ASN A 44 8.33 2.20 -30.30
CA ASN A 44 7.52 1.38 -31.24
C ASN A 44 6.07 1.08 -30.86
N THR A 45 5.48 1.68 -29.82
CA THR A 45 4.03 1.52 -29.57
C THR A 45 3.32 2.83 -29.26
N LYS A 46 2.41 3.24 -30.17
CA LYS A 46 1.50 4.39 -30.06
C LYS A 46 0.39 4.21 -29.00
N GLU A 47 0.57 3.31 -28.04
CA GLU A 47 -0.35 3.22 -26.91
C GLU A 47 0.15 4.15 -25.80
N LYS A 48 -0.61 5.23 -25.55
CA LYS A 48 -0.46 6.07 -24.36
C LYS A 48 -0.75 5.24 -23.10
N ARG A 49 0.15 4.33 -22.71
CA ARG A 49 0.11 3.75 -21.36
C ARG A 49 0.26 4.89 -20.35
N LYS A 50 -0.66 4.95 -19.40
CA LYS A 50 -0.76 6.03 -18.42
C LYS A 50 0.54 6.10 -17.61
N GLU A 51 1.05 7.32 -17.39
CA GLU A 51 2.25 7.62 -16.56
C GLU A 51 2.07 7.14 -15.11
N PHE A 52 0.82 7.04 -14.67
CA PHE A 52 0.42 6.64 -13.34
C PHE A 52 -0.34 5.31 -13.37
N GLU A 53 0.03 4.41 -12.47
CA GLU A 53 -0.67 3.16 -12.21
C GLU A 53 -1.40 3.24 -10.86
N PHE A 54 -2.61 2.69 -10.79
CA PHE A 54 -3.41 2.65 -9.57
C PHE A 54 -3.93 1.23 -9.34
N ILE A 55 -3.50 0.62 -8.24
CA ILE A 55 -3.95 -0.70 -7.82
C ILE A 55 -4.72 -0.55 -6.51
N HIS A 56 -5.95 -1.04 -6.48
CA HIS A 56 -6.77 -1.08 -5.27
C HIS A 56 -6.77 -2.50 -4.72
N PHE A 57 -6.40 -2.62 -3.45
CA PHE A 57 -6.41 -3.84 -2.65
C PHE A 57 -7.60 -3.73 -1.69
N PRO A 58 -8.69 -4.49 -1.91
CA PRO A 58 -9.86 -4.43 -1.04
C PRO A 58 -9.50 -4.95 0.36
N ALA A 59 -10.14 -4.38 1.38
CA ALA A 59 -10.04 -4.93 2.72
C ALA A 59 -10.60 -6.35 2.76
N LYS A 60 -10.05 -7.19 3.65
CA LYS A 60 -10.59 -8.52 3.89
C LYS A 60 -11.94 -8.42 4.59
N GLU A 61 -12.97 -9.04 4.04
CA GLU A 61 -14.28 -9.12 4.66
C GLU A 61 -14.26 -10.01 5.92
N GLY A 62 -15.15 -9.72 6.87
CA GLY A 62 -15.32 -10.53 8.08
C GLY A 62 -14.18 -10.40 9.11
N VAL A 63 -13.31 -9.40 8.99
CA VAL A 63 -12.32 -9.10 10.04
C VAL A 63 -13.04 -8.55 11.27
N ASN A 64 -12.94 -9.26 12.40
CA ASN A 64 -13.39 -8.76 13.69
C ASN A 64 -12.43 -7.65 14.17
N VAL A 65 -12.86 -6.39 14.08
CA VAL A 65 -12.04 -5.25 14.53
C VAL A 65 -12.31 -4.99 16.01
N GLU A 66 -11.30 -5.21 16.85
CA GLU A 66 -11.35 -4.91 18.29
C GLU A 66 -10.68 -3.58 18.61
N ASN A 67 -9.65 -3.19 17.85
CA ASN A 67 -8.93 -1.93 18.02
C ASN A 67 -8.30 -1.49 16.68
N SER A 68 -8.47 -0.23 16.26
CA SER A 68 -7.87 0.29 15.03
C SER A 68 -6.52 1.00 15.22
N THR A 69 -6.11 1.21 16.47
CA THR A 69 -4.87 1.89 16.82
C THR A 69 -3.68 1.10 16.30
N GLY A 70 -2.76 1.75 15.61
CA GLY A 70 -1.52 1.14 15.09
C GLY A 70 -1.69 0.19 13.91
N ALA A 71 -2.90 0.04 13.34
CA ALA A 71 -3.10 -0.72 12.10
C ALA A 71 -2.31 -0.13 10.91
N GLY A 72 -2.28 1.21 10.80
CA GLY A 72 -1.49 1.92 9.79
C GLY A 72 0.02 1.77 10.02
N ASP A 73 0.49 1.89 11.27
CA ASP A 73 1.91 1.70 11.62
C ASP A 73 2.36 0.26 11.35
N THR A 74 1.50 -0.71 11.69
CA THR A 74 1.71 -2.13 11.42
C THR A 74 1.86 -2.38 9.91
N LEU A 75 0.93 -1.83 9.11
CA LEU A 75 1.00 -1.92 7.66
C LEU A 75 2.31 -1.33 7.13
N CYS A 76 2.67 -0.14 7.59
CA CYS A 76 3.88 0.56 7.16
C CYS A 76 5.14 -0.25 7.48
N GLY A 77 5.27 -0.73 8.73
CA GLY A 77 6.41 -1.53 9.16
C GLY A 77 6.55 -2.85 8.38
N ALA A 78 5.44 -3.56 8.19
CA ALA A 78 5.43 -4.81 7.44
C ALA A 78 5.66 -4.60 5.92
N PHE A 79 5.16 -3.48 5.35
CA PHE A 79 5.49 -3.07 3.99
C PHE A 79 6.99 -2.84 3.82
N ILE A 80 7.61 -2.04 4.70
CA ILE A 80 9.06 -1.77 4.66
C ILE A 80 9.85 -3.08 4.79
N ASN A 81 9.43 -3.96 5.70
CA ASN A 81 10.04 -5.28 5.84
C ASN A 81 9.95 -6.10 4.54
N GLY A 82 8.81 -6.09 3.85
CA GLY A 82 8.64 -6.74 2.55
C GLY A 82 9.65 -6.22 1.51
N ILE A 83 9.77 -4.91 1.37
CA ILE A 83 10.72 -4.28 0.45
C ILE A 83 12.18 -4.67 0.79
N LEU A 84 12.56 -4.61 2.06
CA LEU A 84 13.92 -4.98 2.51
C LEU A 84 14.24 -6.46 2.25
N ASN A 85 13.22 -7.32 2.19
CA ASN A 85 13.35 -8.74 1.85
C ASN A 85 13.17 -9.03 0.34
N GLY A 86 13.30 -8.01 -0.51
CA GLY A 86 13.27 -8.15 -1.96
C GLY A 86 11.88 -8.46 -2.55
N LYS A 87 10.80 -8.18 -1.80
CA LYS A 87 9.43 -8.28 -2.33
C LYS A 87 9.10 -7.06 -3.19
N SER A 88 8.23 -7.24 -4.17
CA SER A 88 7.68 -6.12 -4.94
C SER A 88 6.81 -5.21 -4.06
N GLU A 89 6.51 -3.99 -4.53
CA GLU A 89 5.61 -3.07 -3.82
C GLU A 89 4.23 -3.68 -3.64
N ARG A 90 3.74 -4.41 -4.65
CA ARG A 90 2.45 -5.10 -4.62
C ARG A 90 2.40 -6.19 -3.54
N GLU A 91 3.41 -7.05 -3.49
CA GLU A 91 3.51 -8.09 -2.47
C GLU A 91 3.66 -7.49 -1.08
N SER A 92 4.47 -6.43 -0.96
CA SER A 92 4.70 -5.74 0.32
C SER A 92 3.43 -5.06 0.85
N VAL A 93 2.57 -4.52 -0.03
CA VAL A 93 1.25 -4.00 0.38
C VAL A 93 0.38 -5.11 0.94
N GLN A 94 0.33 -6.28 0.28
CA GLN A 94 -0.45 -7.41 0.76
C GLN A 94 0.05 -7.90 2.12
N ILE A 95 1.38 -8.03 2.27
CA ILE A 95 2.03 -8.37 3.54
C ILE A 95 1.63 -7.37 4.64
N GLY A 96 1.67 -6.07 4.32
CA GLY A 96 1.26 -5.01 5.24
C GLY A 96 -0.21 -5.08 5.64
N MET A 97 -1.10 -5.39 4.71
CA MET A 97 -2.54 -5.57 5.00
C MET A 97 -2.79 -6.79 5.89
N ASP A 98 -2.14 -7.92 5.60
CA ASP A 98 -2.27 -9.13 6.40
C ASP A 98 -1.73 -8.94 7.82
N ALA A 99 -0.62 -8.21 7.95
CA ALA A 99 -0.07 -7.79 9.24
C ALA A 99 -1.03 -6.88 10.01
N ALA A 100 -1.61 -5.87 9.35
CA ALA A 100 -2.53 -4.93 9.98
C ALA A 100 -3.77 -5.61 10.56
N ILE A 101 -4.26 -6.70 9.94
CA ILE A 101 -5.37 -7.50 10.49
C ILE A 101 -5.03 -8.06 11.87
N LEU A 102 -3.79 -8.49 12.10
CA LEU A 102 -3.37 -9.01 13.41
C LEU A 102 -3.44 -7.93 14.49
N SER A 103 -3.14 -6.68 14.15
CA SER A 103 -3.28 -5.53 15.06
C SER A 103 -4.74 -5.09 15.21
N LEU A 104 -5.54 -5.15 14.13
CA LEU A 104 -6.98 -4.88 14.19
C LEU A 104 -7.72 -5.81 15.17
N GLN A 105 -7.24 -7.05 15.29
CA GLN A 105 -7.73 -8.09 16.18
C GLN A 105 -7.05 -8.10 17.56
N CYS A 106 -6.27 -7.07 17.91
CA CYS A 106 -5.56 -6.97 19.18
C CYS A 106 -6.20 -5.88 20.05
N PRO A 107 -6.95 -6.22 21.11
CA PRO A 107 -7.70 -5.23 21.87
C PRO A 107 -6.78 -4.32 22.70
N ASP A 108 -5.75 -4.91 23.30
CA ASP A 108 -4.99 -4.26 24.38
C ASP A 108 -3.73 -3.50 23.92
N ARG A 109 -3.38 -3.53 22.63
CA ARG A 109 -2.12 -2.96 22.13
C ARG A 109 -2.29 -2.38 20.72
N ALA A 110 -1.53 -1.33 20.42
CA ALA A 110 -1.49 -0.74 19.08
C ALA A 110 -0.86 -1.66 18.02
N ILE A 111 0.12 -2.48 18.43
CA ILE A 111 0.82 -3.41 17.54
C ILE A 111 0.69 -4.81 18.13
N SER A 112 0.18 -5.74 17.33
CA SER A 112 -0.05 -7.13 17.76
C SER A 112 1.25 -7.83 18.13
N PRO A 113 1.36 -8.46 19.31
CA PRO A 113 2.55 -9.23 19.68
C PRO A 113 2.72 -10.49 18.80
N LYS A 114 1.71 -10.87 18.01
CA LYS A 114 1.78 -11.99 17.08
C LYS A 114 2.69 -11.68 15.89
N LEU A 115 2.91 -10.41 15.55
CA LEU A 115 3.71 -9.99 14.39
C LEU A 115 5.15 -10.50 14.44
N GLY A 116 5.79 -10.48 15.60
CA GLY A 116 7.17 -10.97 15.77
C GLY A 116 7.36 -12.48 15.55
N ARG A 117 6.29 -13.23 15.24
CA ARG A 117 6.37 -14.65 14.87
C ARG A 117 6.14 -14.88 13.37
N HIS A 118 5.74 -13.84 12.64
CA HIS A 118 5.37 -13.92 11.23
C HIS A 118 6.38 -13.22 10.30
N PHE A 119 7.33 -12.45 10.85
CA PHE A 119 8.36 -11.69 10.15
C PHE A 119 9.73 -11.89 10.80
#